data_AF-A0A2W4PF93-F1
#
_entry.id   AF-A0A2W4PF93-F1
#
_cell.length_a   1.000
_cell.length_b   1.000
_cell.length_c   1.000
_cell.angle_alpha   90.00
_cell.angle_beta   90.00
_cell.angle_gamma   90.00
#
_symmetry.space_group_name_H-M   'P 1'
#
loop_
_entity.id
_entity.type
_entity.pdbx_description
1 polymer ?
#
loop_
_entity_poly.entity_id
_entity_poly.type
_entity_poly.pdbx_seq_one_letter_code
_entity_poly.pdbx_strand_id
1 'polypeptide(L)'
;MGVCRLNISTEPITGTSFTTSNLFLKLCDLFVERCFIMPGKVAFLLAAVLFALSPLAALAQDGADCDATLLLQAWARSSPGGAPNGAVFGLLVNLGDEADTLTGVTSTVAEVVELHETRLGDGDMMQMHPVEVGFVVPPRGYLSLEPGGLHMMLIGLTQPLLAGESFDLTLQFERQGEVVVSVPIVDVTAMDGPAELPPAGEMSEAEATPEAVVAAWPEACEGVHVLDAWARPAGAGMPNSAAYGLVVNLTPFEERIVAAASDAAMAVELHEMTLDDNDVMRMRPVEGGIRVPAGGVALLQPGGLHVMLIGLNEPLMAGETLDLTLEFSHAGETPLQVPVREPEEPMMDMGASGHH
;
A
#
# COMPACT_ATOMS: atom_id res chain seq x y z
N MET A 1 7.64 69.60 -6.40
CA MET A 1 6.56 69.12 -5.50
C MET A 1 5.37 68.76 -6.37
N GLY A 2 5.07 67.48 -6.51
CA GLY A 2 3.89 66.95 -7.19
C GLY A 2 3.58 65.61 -6.55
N VAL A 3 2.46 65.53 -5.83
CA VAL A 3 2.02 64.37 -5.06
C VAL A 3 1.29 63.43 -6.01
N CYS A 4 1.80 62.21 -6.24
CA CYS A 4 1.05 61.16 -6.92
C CYS A 4 0.05 60.55 -5.93
N ARG A 5 -1.25 60.80 -6.15
CA ARG A 5 -2.34 60.11 -5.45
C ARG A 5 -2.55 58.72 -6.09
N LEU A 6 -2.49 57.66 -5.27
CA LEU A 6 -3.04 56.35 -5.62
C LEU A 6 -4.57 56.45 -5.60
N ASN A 7 -5.23 56.05 -6.69
CA ASN A 7 -6.67 55.85 -6.71
C ASN A 7 -6.90 54.35 -6.89
N ILE A 8 -7.39 53.68 -5.83
CA ILE A 8 -7.73 52.26 -5.87
C ILE A 8 -9.23 52.18 -6.17
N SER A 9 -9.59 51.62 -7.32
CA SER A 9 -10.99 51.34 -7.68
C SER A 9 -11.43 50.07 -6.98
N THR A 10 -12.52 50.14 -6.21
CA THR A 10 -13.16 48.99 -5.57
C THR A 10 -14.41 48.61 -6.35
N GLU A 11 -14.31 47.65 -7.26
CA GLU A 11 -15.47 46.90 -7.75
C GLU A 11 -15.33 45.42 -7.34
N PRO A 12 -16.42 44.76 -6.89
CA PRO A 12 -16.37 43.36 -6.50
C PRO A 12 -16.44 42.46 -7.75
N ILE A 13 -15.45 41.58 -7.91
CA ILE A 13 -15.43 40.59 -9.00
C ILE A 13 -16.02 39.29 -8.46
N THR A 14 -17.25 38.98 -8.88
CA THR A 14 -17.89 37.67 -8.71
C THR A 14 -17.51 36.78 -9.90
N GLY A 15 -16.75 35.70 -9.68
CA GLY A 15 -16.43 34.73 -10.72
C GLY A 15 -15.47 33.65 -10.21
N THR A 16 -15.89 32.39 -10.36
CA THR A 16 -15.25 31.13 -9.94
C THR A 16 -13.95 30.81 -10.69
N SER A 17 -13.04 30.11 -9.99
CA SER A 17 -11.72 29.58 -10.39
C SER A 17 -10.53 30.56 -10.37
N PHE A 18 -9.78 30.49 -9.28
CA PHE A 18 -8.44 31.06 -9.16
C PHE A 18 -7.44 29.92 -8.97
N THR A 19 -6.66 29.62 -10.00
CA THR A 19 -5.40 28.88 -9.85
C THR A 19 -4.26 29.88 -9.60
N THR A 20 -3.38 29.52 -8.69
CA THR A 20 -2.23 30.30 -8.19
C THR A 20 -1.29 30.85 -9.28
N SER A 21 -1.34 30.30 -10.50
CA SER A 21 -0.57 30.80 -11.66
C SER A 21 -0.95 32.22 -12.14
N ASN A 22 -2.20 32.65 -12.00
CA ASN A 22 -2.64 33.94 -12.57
C ASN A 22 -2.26 35.18 -11.74
N LEU A 23 -1.96 35.01 -10.45
CA LEU A 23 -1.54 36.11 -9.58
C LEU A 23 -0.04 36.43 -9.78
N PHE A 24 0.76 35.40 -10.05
CA PHE A 24 2.21 35.52 -10.24
C PHE A 24 2.57 36.26 -11.53
N LEU A 25 1.85 35.99 -12.63
CA LEU A 25 2.07 36.67 -13.91
C LEU A 25 1.68 38.15 -13.87
N LYS A 26 0.57 38.51 -13.20
CA LYS A 26 0.16 39.92 -13.06
C LYS A 26 1.08 40.75 -12.18
N LEU A 27 1.71 40.14 -11.17
CA LEU A 27 2.73 40.80 -10.34
C LEU A 27 4.05 40.99 -11.10
N CYS A 28 4.38 40.07 -12.01
CA CYS A 28 5.57 40.16 -12.87
C CYS A 28 5.48 41.34 -13.86
N ASP A 29 4.34 41.50 -14.54
CA ASP A 29 4.14 42.59 -15.52
C ASP A 29 4.16 43.99 -14.87
N LEU A 30 3.59 44.12 -13.68
CA LEU A 30 3.63 45.38 -12.90
C LEU A 30 5.05 45.78 -12.46
N PHE A 31 5.95 44.80 -12.34
CA PHE A 31 7.33 45.04 -11.92
C PHE A 31 8.26 45.41 -13.09
N VAL A 32 8.00 44.87 -14.28
CA VAL A 32 8.82 45.09 -15.48
C VAL A 32 8.60 46.49 -16.09
N GLU A 33 7.38 47.03 -16.07
CA GLU A 33 7.10 48.30 -16.77
C GLU A 33 7.55 49.58 -16.05
N ARG A 34 7.92 49.55 -14.76
CA ARG A 34 8.21 50.79 -13.99
C ARG A 34 9.58 50.91 -13.33
N CYS A 35 10.49 49.95 -13.49
CA CYS A 35 11.80 50.02 -12.85
C CYS A 35 12.94 50.60 -13.70
N PHE A 36 12.65 51.22 -14.85
CA PHE A 36 13.69 51.73 -15.75
C PHE A 36 14.27 53.11 -15.41
N ILE A 37 14.24 53.61 -14.16
CA ILE A 37 15.01 54.81 -13.78
C ILE A 37 15.40 54.74 -12.29
N MET A 38 16.42 53.96 -11.93
CA MET A 38 17.11 54.11 -10.63
C MET A 38 18.61 53.79 -10.74
N PRO A 39 19.50 54.58 -10.09
CA PRO A 39 20.94 54.41 -10.23
C PRO A 39 21.42 53.10 -9.58
N GLY A 40 22.21 52.35 -10.35
CA GLY A 40 22.50 50.90 -10.22
C GLY A 40 23.27 50.41 -8.99
N LYS A 41 23.23 51.08 -7.84
CA LYS A 41 23.81 50.57 -6.58
C LYS A 41 22.77 50.17 -5.53
N VAL A 42 21.52 50.62 -5.65
CA VAL A 42 20.44 50.26 -4.71
C VAL A 42 19.64 49.03 -5.18
N ALA A 43 19.62 48.75 -6.48
CA ALA A 43 18.94 47.58 -7.06
C ALA A 43 19.57 46.23 -6.66
N PHE A 44 20.88 46.21 -6.38
CA PHE A 44 21.59 44.97 -6.03
C PHE A 44 21.35 44.50 -4.59
N LEU A 45 20.91 45.38 -3.69
CA LEU A 45 20.64 45.04 -2.29
C LEU A 45 19.19 44.59 -2.03
N LEU A 46 18.25 44.88 -2.94
CA LEU A 46 16.85 44.41 -2.84
C LEU A 46 16.61 43.08 -3.56
N ALA A 47 17.37 42.76 -4.62
CA ALA A 47 17.29 41.45 -5.28
C ALA A 47 17.87 40.30 -4.43
N ALA A 48 18.84 40.58 -3.55
CA ALA A 48 19.46 39.57 -2.69
C ALA A 48 18.63 39.24 -1.44
N VAL A 49 17.74 40.14 -0.99
CA VAL A 49 16.87 39.92 0.19
C VAL A 49 15.56 39.22 -0.22
N LEU A 50 15.14 39.32 -1.48
CA LEU A 50 13.95 38.64 -2.00
C LEU A 50 14.19 37.21 -2.47
N PHE A 51 15.45 36.77 -2.65
CA PHE A 51 15.78 35.38 -3.00
C PHE A 51 16.01 34.47 -1.79
N ALA A 52 16.13 35.03 -0.57
CA ALA A 52 16.35 34.29 0.67
C ALA A 52 15.05 33.97 1.46
N LEU A 53 13.89 34.27 0.88
CA LEU A 53 12.56 34.05 1.46
C LEU A 53 11.64 33.31 0.48
N SER A 54 12.20 32.44 -0.36
CA SER A 54 11.38 31.39 -0.96
C SER A 54 11.07 30.40 0.15
N PRO A 55 9.80 30.20 0.54
CA PRO A 55 9.47 29.02 1.32
C PRO A 55 9.92 27.85 0.44
N LEU A 56 10.77 26.99 0.97
CA LEU A 56 10.83 25.62 0.51
C LEU A 56 9.43 25.09 0.82
N ALA A 57 8.49 25.27 -0.10
CA ALA A 57 7.25 24.52 -0.09
C ALA A 57 7.72 23.09 -0.29
N ALA A 58 7.94 22.39 0.83
CA ALA A 58 7.86 20.94 0.83
C ALA A 58 6.54 20.66 0.15
N LEU A 59 6.60 20.15 -1.07
CA LEU A 59 5.48 19.46 -1.65
C LEU A 59 5.32 18.24 -0.75
N ALA A 60 4.54 18.38 0.33
CA ALA A 60 3.76 17.26 0.77
C ALA A 60 2.99 16.85 -0.47
N GLN A 61 3.45 15.78 -1.11
CA GLN A 61 2.57 15.01 -1.97
C GLN A 61 1.53 14.44 -1.00
N ASP A 62 0.51 15.24 -0.67
CA ASP A 62 -0.79 14.67 -0.41
C ASP A 62 -1.04 13.81 -1.64
N GLY A 63 -0.88 12.49 -1.47
CA GLY A 63 -1.09 11.53 -2.55
C GLY A 63 -2.40 11.90 -3.22
N ALA A 64 -2.37 12.06 -4.54
CA ALA A 64 -3.56 12.32 -5.33
C ALA A 64 -4.69 11.37 -4.88
N ASP A 65 -5.94 11.87 -4.85
CA ASP A 65 -7.21 11.19 -4.49
C ASP A 65 -7.35 9.78 -5.09
N CYS A 66 -6.54 8.83 -4.64
CA CYS A 66 -6.58 7.45 -5.08
C CYS A 66 -7.60 6.73 -4.20
N ASP A 67 -8.85 6.77 -4.67
CA ASP A 67 -9.95 5.99 -4.13
C ASP A 67 -10.19 4.77 -5.03
N ALA A 68 -9.47 3.69 -4.75
CA ALA A 68 -9.54 2.45 -5.52
C ALA A 68 -9.31 1.21 -4.65
N THR A 69 -10.11 0.19 -4.91
CA THR A 69 -9.91 -1.19 -4.49
C THR A 69 -9.29 -2.00 -5.63
N LEU A 70 -8.15 -2.63 -5.36
CA LEU A 70 -7.32 -3.33 -6.34
C LEU A 70 -7.19 -4.80 -5.94
N LEU A 71 -7.16 -5.70 -6.92
CA LEU A 71 -6.67 -7.06 -6.73
C LEU A 71 -5.20 -7.11 -7.16
N LEU A 72 -4.30 -7.14 -6.19
CA LEU A 72 -2.86 -7.25 -6.41
C LEU A 72 -2.39 -8.69 -6.23
N GLN A 73 -1.26 -9.02 -6.85
CA GLN A 73 -0.63 -10.35 -6.75
C GLN A 73 -1.62 -11.50 -7.05
N ALA A 74 -2.58 -11.27 -7.94
CA ALA A 74 -3.58 -12.25 -8.31
C ALA A 74 -2.93 -13.46 -8.98
N TRP A 75 -3.40 -14.66 -8.68
CA TRP A 75 -3.00 -15.87 -9.38
C TRP A 75 -4.05 -16.97 -9.25
N ALA A 76 -4.08 -17.86 -10.25
CA ALA A 76 -4.90 -19.06 -10.24
C ALA A 76 -4.02 -20.31 -10.33
N ARG A 77 -4.41 -21.39 -9.66
CA ARG A 77 -3.72 -22.68 -9.80
C ARG A 77 -4.10 -23.34 -11.13
N SER A 78 -3.13 -23.90 -11.84
CA SER A 78 -3.41 -24.71 -13.02
C SER A 78 -4.28 -25.93 -12.68
N SER A 79 -5.07 -26.41 -13.64
CA SER A 79 -6.04 -27.49 -13.44
C SER A 79 -5.68 -28.75 -14.27
N PRO A 80 -4.48 -29.34 -14.08
CA PRO A 80 -4.04 -30.48 -14.86
C PRO A 80 -4.99 -31.68 -14.64
N GLY A 81 -5.20 -32.47 -15.69
CA GLY A 81 -6.09 -33.63 -15.65
C GLY A 81 -7.59 -33.30 -15.77
N GLY A 82 -7.95 -32.05 -16.08
CA GLY A 82 -9.34 -31.65 -16.31
C GLY A 82 -10.16 -31.56 -15.02
N ALA A 83 -9.54 -31.09 -13.94
CA ALA A 83 -10.25 -30.82 -12.70
C ALA A 83 -11.45 -29.89 -12.98
N PRO A 84 -12.64 -30.19 -12.43
CA PRO A 84 -13.86 -29.45 -12.77
C PRO A 84 -13.90 -28.05 -12.16
N ASN A 85 -13.06 -27.75 -11.17
CA ASN A 85 -13.06 -26.51 -10.43
C ASN A 85 -11.62 -25.97 -10.27
N GLY A 86 -11.51 -24.67 -10.03
CA GLY A 86 -10.26 -23.97 -9.72
C GLY A 86 -10.48 -22.92 -8.65
N ALA A 87 -9.42 -22.20 -8.27
CA ALA A 87 -9.51 -21.10 -7.32
C ALA A 87 -8.53 -19.99 -7.71
N VAL A 88 -8.93 -18.75 -7.42
CA VAL A 88 -8.11 -17.56 -7.56
C VAL A 88 -7.79 -16.98 -6.18
N PHE A 89 -6.53 -16.61 -6.02
CA PHE A 89 -5.90 -16.08 -4.83
C PHE A 89 -5.25 -14.73 -5.15
N GLY A 90 -4.80 -14.00 -4.13
CA GLY A 90 -4.20 -12.67 -4.28
C GLY A 90 -4.49 -11.78 -3.08
N LEU A 91 -4.38 -10.47 -3.26
CA LEU A 91 -4.57 -9.49 -2.20
C LEU A 91 -5.53 -8.42 -2.66
N LEU A 92 -6.68 -8.30 -2.00
CA LEU A 92 -7.56 -7.16 -2.19
C LEU A 92 -7.03 -6.00 -1.36
N VAL A 93 -6.79 -4.85 -1.99
CA VAL A 93 -6.17 -3.67 -1.37
C VAL A 93 -7.09 -2.48 -1.60
N ASN A 94 -7.53 -1.84 -0.52
CA ASN A 94 -8.35 -0.63 -0.59
C ASN A 94 -7.51 0.60 -0.21
N LEU A 95 -7.31 1.47 -1.19
CA LEU A 95 -6.56 2.72 -1.04
C LEU A 95 -7.44 3.87 -0.57
N GLY A 96 -8.76 3.72 -0.65
CA GLY A 96 -9.75 4.69 -0.23
C GLY A 96 -9.98 4.73 1.28
N ASP A 97 -10.64 5.80 1.73
CA ASP A 97 -10.92 6.08 3.14
C ASP A 97 -12.25 5.48 3.63
N GLU A 98 -12.99 4.80 2.76
CA GLU A 98 -14.22 4.07 3.09
C GLU A 98 -14.08 2.60 2.70
N ALA A 99 -14.69 1.70 3.48
CA ALA A 99 -14.70 0.28 3.16
C ALA A 99 -15.42 0.04 1.82
N ASP A 100 -14.93 -0.94 1.04
CA ASP A 100 -15.59 -1.43 -0.16
C ASP A 100 -15.85 -2.94 -0.03
N THR A 101 -16.89 -3.44 -0.70
CA THR A 101 -17.28 -4.85 -0.62
C THR A 101 -17.21 -5.47 -2.01
N LEU A 102 -16.39 -6.51 -2.18
CA LEU A 102 -16.47 -7.36 -3.37
C LEU A 102 -17.71 -8.25 -3.23
N THR A 103 -18.75 -7.93 -3.99
CA THR A 103 -20.07 -8.59 -3.91
C THR A 103 -20.24 -9.72 -4.91
N GLY A 104 -19.41 -9.76 -5.95
CA GLY A 104 -19.47 -10.78 -6.98
C GLY A 104 -18.21 -10.81 -7.83
N VAL A 105 -18.02 -11.93 -8.50
CA VAL A 105 -16.97 -12.13 -9.50
C VAL A 105 -17.56 -12.90 -10.67
N THR A 106 -17.12 -12.60 -11.89
CA THR A 106 -17.45 -13.39 -13.07
C THR A 106 -16.21 -13.65 -13.93
N SER A 107 -16.25 -14.73 -14.69
CA SER A 107 -15.21 -15.07 -15.66
C SER A 107 -15.77 -15.90 -16.81
N THR A 108 -15.06 -15.92 -17.93
CA THR A 108 -15.42 -16.74 -19.10
C THR A 108 -14.91 -18.18 -18.99
N VAL A 109 -13.98 -18.46 -18.09
CA VAL A 109 -13.36 -19.79 -17.93
C VAL A 109 -14.12 -20.73 -17.01
N ALA A 110 -15.20 -20.27 -16.37
CA ALA A 110 -16.00 -21.03 -15.41
C ALA A 110 -17.50 -20.74 -15.58
N GLU A 111 -18.36 -21.71 -15.24
CA GLU A 111 -19.81 -21.52 -15.24
C GLU A 111 -20.26 -20.53 -14.15
N VAL A 112 -19.64 -20.60 -12.97
CA VAL A 112 -19.91 -19.73 -11.82
C VAL A 112 -18.59 -19.39 -11.12
N VAL A 113 -18.49 -18.15 -10.64
CA VAL A 113 -17.44 -17.77 -9.68
C VAL A 113 -18.11 -17.39 -8.38
N GLU A 114 -17.71 -18.03 -7.28
CA GLU A 114 -18.24 -17.78 -5.94
C GLU A 114 -17.14 -17.28 -5.01
N LEU A 115 -17.52 -16.49 -4.01
CA LEU A 115 -16.61 -16.07 -2.94
C LEU A 115 -16.66 -17.10 -1.83
N HIS A 116 -15.53 -17.71 -1.48
CA HIS A 116 -15.45 -18.83 -0.55
C HIS A 116 -14.47 -18.54 0.58
N GLU A 117 -14.71 -19.20 1.70
CA GLU A 117 -13.76 -19.34 2.79
C GLU A 117 -13.53 -20.82 3.07
N THR A 118 -12.29 -21.19 3.41
CA THR A 118 -12.04 -22.54 3.91
C THR A 118 -12.04 -22.51 5.44
N ARG A 119 -12.82 -23.37 6.07
CA ARG A 119 -12.87 -23.51 7.54
C ARG A 119 -12.80 -24.97 7.94
N LEU A 120 -12.37 -25.22 9.17
CA LEU A 120 -12.40 -26.57 9.74
C LEU A 120 -13.87 -26.96 9.97
N GLY A 121 -14.34 -27.94 9.21
CA GLY A 121 -15.67 -28.51 9.39
C GLY A 121 -15.66 -29.71 10.33
N ASP A 122 -16.83 -30.36 10.44
CA ASP A 122 -16.99 -31.57 11.25
C ASP A 122 -16.01 -32.68 10.86
N GLY A 123 -15.36 -33.28 11.86
CA GLY A 123 -14.44 -34.42 11.67
C GLY A 123 -13.03 -34.05 11.24
N ASP A 124 -12.56 -32.85 11.59
CA ASP A 124 -11.21 -32.33 11.28
C ASP A 124 -10.91 -32.24 9.76
N MET A 125 -11.94 -32.09 8.94
CA MET A 125 -11.80 -31.92 7.49
C MET A 125 -12.00 -30.45 7.11
N MET A 126 -11.11 -29.92 6.28
CA MET A 126 -11.28 -28.58 5.70
C MET A 126 -12.46 -28.58 4.73
N GLN A 127 -13.40 -27.66 4.93
CA GLN A 127 -14.57 -27.46 4.09
C GLN A 127 -14.57 -26.04 3.53
N MET A 128 -14.95 -25.93 2.27
CA MET A 128 -15.15 -24.63 1.61
C MET A 128 -16.60 -24.19 1.80
N HIS A 129 -16.80 -22.98 2.29
CA HIS A 129 -18.10 -22.38 2.52
C HIS A 129 -18.26 -21.11 1.69
N PRO A 130 -19.39 -20.94 0.98
CA PRO A 130 -19.66 -19.70 0.26
C PRO A 130 -19.90 -18.55 1.25
N VAL A 131 -19.37 -17.37 0.91
CA VAL A 131 -19.51 -16.12 1.66
C VAL A 131 -20.49 -15.21 0.91
N GLU A 132 -21.78 -15.34 1.24
CA GLU A 132 -22.86 -14.65 0.51
C GLU A 132 -22.86 -13.12 0.68
N VAL A 133 -22.31 -12.62 1.79
CA VAL A 133 -22.26 -11.18 2.09
C VAL A 133 -21.19 -10.43 1.28
N GLY A 134 -20.30 -11.16 0.59
CA GLY A 134 -19.15 -10.59 -0.09
C GLY A 134 -17.91 -10.46 0.80
N PHE A 135 -16.82 -9.99 0.20
CA PHE A 135 -15.57 -9.72 0.90
C PHE A 135 -15.45 -8.23 1.18
N VAL A 136 -15.56 -7.84 2.45
CA VAL A 136 -15.37 -6.46 2.89
C VAL A 136 -13.88 -6.17 2.99
N VAL A 137 -13.43 -5.14 2.28
CA VAL A 137 -12.05 -4.64 2.31
C VAL A 137 -12.04 -3.33 3.10
N PRO A 138 -11.39 -3.28 4.28
CA PRO A 138 -11.44 -2.11 5.16
C PRO A 138 -10.80 -0.88 4.53
N PRO A 139 -11.19 0.34 4.95
CA PRO A 139 -10.57 1.57 4.46
C PRO A 139 -9.08 1.55 4.76
N ARG A 140 -8.27 2.03 3.81
CA ARG A 140 -6.80 2.07 3.94
C ARG A 140 -6.21 0.73 4.38
N GLY A 141 -6.82 -0.37 3.97
CA GLY A 141 -6.50 -1.71 4.43
C GLY A 141 -6.57 -2.75 3.31
N TYR A 142 -6.52 -4.02 3.68
CA TYR A 142 -6.42 -5.12 2.71
C TYR A 142 -7.08 -6.39 3.24
N LEU A 143 -7.28 -7.35 2.32
CA LEU A 143 -7.80 -8.68 2.61
C LEU A 143 -7.03 -9.72 1.81
N SER A 144 -6.42 -10.70 2.51
CA SER A 144 -5.66 -11.80 1.90
C SER A 144 -6.61 -12.87 1.35
N LEU A 145 -6.38 -13.28 0.11
CA LEU A 145 -7.01 -14.43 -0.51
C LEU A 145 -5.94 -15.51 -0.70
N GLU A 146 -5.99 -16.57 0.10
CA GLU A 146 -4.94 -17.58 0.20
C GLU A 146 -5.49 -19.01 0.30
N PRO A 147 -4.71 -20.02 -0.11
CA PRO A 147 -5.09 -21.42 0.07
C PRO A 147 -5.40 -21.74 1.54
N GLY A 148 -6.58 -22.29 1.81
CA GLY A 148 -7.02 -22.59 3.18
C GLY A 148 -7.67 -21.40 3.92
N GLY A 149 -7.73 -20.22 3.30
CA GLY A 149 -8.46 -19.06 3.78
C GLY A 149 -9.56 -18.62 2.79
N LEU A 150 -9.67 -17.31 2.58
CA LEU A 150 -10.58 -16.72 1.61
C LEU A 150 -10.07 -16.94 0.18
N HIS A 151 -10.96 -17.17 -0.77
CA HIS A 151 -10.60 -17.33 -2.18
C HIS A 151 -11.82 -17.12 -3.10
N MET A 152 -11.55 -16.87 -4.38
CA MET A 152 -12.58 -16.86 -5.40
C MET A 152 -12.62 -18.24 -6.07
N MET A 153 -13.68 -18.99 -5.81
CA MET A 153 -13.85 -20.36 -6.29
C MET A 153 -14.44 -20.36 -7.70
N LEU A 154 -13.73 -20.98 -8.65
CA LEU A 154 -14.16 -21.19 -10.03
C LEU A 154 -14.87 -22.54 -10.10
N ILE A 155 -16.17 -22.55 -10.35
CA ILE A 155 -16.99 -23.77 -10.40
C ILE A 155 -17.37 -24.06 -11.85
N GLY A 156 -17.17 -25.31 -12.27
CA GLY A 156 -17.53 -25.75 -13.62
C GLY A 156 -16.62 -25.10 -14.67
N LEU A 157 -15.33 -25.37 -14.62
CA LEU A 157 -14.36 -24.89 -15.60
C LEU A 157 -14.77 -25.32 -17.01
N THR A 158 -14.93 -24.35 -17.91
CA THR A 158 -15.33 -24.55 -19.31
C THR A 158 -14.15 -24.98 -20.18
N GLN A 159 -12.93 -24.74 -19.69
CA GLN A 159 -11.67 -25.14 -20.27
C GLN A 159 -10.62 -25.39 -19.18
N PRO A 160 -9.60 -26.24 -19.41
CA PRO A 160 -8.48 -26.38 -18.47
C PRO A 160 -7.72 -25.06 -18.30
N LEU A 161 -7.31 -24.75 -17.06
CA LEU A 161 -6.37 -23.68 -16.75
C LEU A 161 -4.94 -24.19 -16.96
N LEU A 162 -4.25 -23.68 -17.97
CA LEU A 162 -2.89 -24.08 -18.32
C LEU A 162 -1.87 -23.10 -17.74
N ALA A 163 -0.83 -23.63 -17.10
CA ALA A 163 0.23 -22.80 -16.50
C ALA A 163 0.91 -21.92 -17.55
N GLY A 164 1.17 -20.66 -17.20
CA GLY A 164 1.75 -19.65 -18.09
C GLY A 164 0.73 -18.88 -18.94
N GLU A 165 -0.54 -19.30 -18.95
CA GLU A 165 -1.64 -18.51 -19.54
C GLU A 165 -2.24 -17.55 -18.50
N SER A 166 -3.11 -16.65 -18.94
CA SER A 166 -3.94 -15.82 -18.07
C SER A 166 -5.39 -15.79 -18.56
N PHE A 167 -6.29 -15.39 -17.68
CA PHE A 167 -7.70 -15.15 -18.00
C PHE A 167 -8.21 -13.94 -17.24
N ASP A 168 -9.30 -13.34 -17.74
CA ASP A 168 -9.88 -12.16 -17.11
C ASP A 168 -10.91 -12.56 -16.04
N LEU A 169 -10.82 -11.90 -14.89
CA LEU A 169 -11.88 -11.80 -13.91
C LEU A 169 -12.53 -10.42 -14.01
N THR A 170 -13.85 -10.38 -13.95
CA THR A 170 -14.57 -9.13 -13.67
C THR A 170 -14.99 -9.16 -12.20
N LEU A 171 -14.44 -8.26 -11.40
CA LEU A 171 -14.75 -8.04 -9.99
C LEU A 171 -15.90 -7.04 -9.88
N GLN A 172 -16.92 -7.31 -9.06
CA GLN A 172 -18.04 -6.40 -8.79
C GLN A 172 -17.94 -5.84 -7.37
N PHE A 173 -17.46 -4.61 -7.23
CA PHE A 173 -17.42 -3.90 -5.96
C PHE A 173 -18.70 -3.09 -5.73
N GLU A 174 -19.11 -2.97 -4.48
CA GLU A 174 -20.30 -2.21 -4.08
C GLU A 174 -20.14 -0.71 -4.37
N ARG A 175 -18.95 -0.15 -4.11
CA ARG A 175 -18.68 1.29 -4.30
C ARG A 175 -17.99 1.58 -5.62
N GLN A 176 -16.88 0.90 -5.90
CA GLN A 176 -16.09 1.17 -7.11
C GLN A 176 -16.78 0.67 -8.39
N GLY A 177 -17.69 -0.31 -8.27
CA GLY A 177 -18.33 -0.95 -9.41
C GLY A 177 -17.46 -2.03 -10.04
N GLU A 178 -17.55 -2.17 -11.36
CA GLU A 178 -16.89 -3.27 -12.08
C GLU A 178 -15.42 -2.97 -12.41
N VAL A 179 -14.54 -3.91 -12.07
CA VAL A 179 -13.11 -3.86 -12.39
C VAL A 179 -12.71 -5.15 -13.09
N VAL A 180 -12.08 -5.05 -14.25
CA VAL A 180 -11.54 -6.21 -14.96
C VAL A 180 -10.07 -6.37 -14.63
N VAL A 181 -9.66 -7.57 -14.23
CA VAL A 181 -8.28 -7.91 -13.87
C VAL A 181 -7.85 -9.18 -14.59
N SER A 182 -6.63 -9.18 -15.12
CA SER A 182 -6.04 -10.37 -15.73
C SER A 182 -5.32 -11.20 -14.67
N VAL A 183 -5.67 -12.48 -14.58
CA VAL A 183 -5.17 -13.42 -13.57
C VAL A 183 -4.24 -14.43 -14.24
N PRO A 184 -2.93 -14.44 -13.90
CA PRO A 184 -2.00 -15.45 -14.38
C PRO A 184 -2.28 -16.82 -13.75
N ILE A 185 -2.09 -17.87 -14.53
CA ILE A 185 -2.19 -19.26 -14.10
C ILE A 185 -0.79 -19.80 -13.80
N VAL A 186 -0.58 -20.29 -12.58
CA VAL A 186 0.69 -20.87 -12.11
C VAL A 186 0.57 -22.39 -11.91
N ASP A 187 1.70 -23.10 -11.97
CA ASP A 187 1.71 -24.56 -11.85
C ASP A 187 1.32 -25.07 -10.44
N VAL A 188 0.68 -26.24 -10.36
CA VAL A 188 0.26 -26.90 -9.12
C VAL A 188 1.44 -27.20 -8.18
N THR A 189 2.67 -27.39 -8.68
CA THR A 189 3.83 -27.64 -7.81
C THR A 189 4.19 -26.45 -6.92
N ALA A 190 3.67 -25.27 -7.23
CA ALA A 190 3.67 -24.12 -6.33
C ALA A 190 2.54 -24.31 -5.30
N MET A 191 2.77 -25.13 -4.26
CA MET A 191 1.77 -25.36 -3.20
C MET A 191 1.42 -24.06 -2.45
N ASP A 192 2.34 -23.10 -2.42
CA ASP A 192 2.25 -21.82 -1.68
C ASP A 192 1.91 -20.60 -2.55
N GLY A 193 1.37 -20.79 -3.78
CA GLY A 193 1.46 -19.74 -4.79
C GLY A 193 2.92 -19.49 -5.17
N PRO A 194 3.29 -18.39 -5.84
CA PRO A 194 4.69 -18.00 -5.88
C PRO A 194 5.20 -17.83 -4.44
N ALA A 195 5.88 -18.88 -3.93
CA ALA A 195 6.56 -18.93 -2.65
C ALA A 195 7.65 -17.87 -2.65
N GLU A 196 7.33 -16.67 -2.17
CA GLU A 196 8.07 -15.46 -2.51
C GLU A 196 8.14 -15.25 -4.05
N LEU A 197 8.00 -14.01 -4.51
CA LEU A 197 8.78 -13.66 -5.69
C LEU A 197 10.23 -14.01 -5.33
N PRO A 198 10.99 -14.73 -6.19
CA PRO A 198 12.27 -15.35 -5.81
C PRO A 198 13.11 -14.39 -4.96
N PRO A 199 13.79 -14.86 -3.89
CA PRO A 199 14.64 -14.00 -3.09
C PRO A 199 15.52 -13.20 -4.03
N ALA A 200 15.43 -11.87 -3.89
CA ALA A 200 16.11 -10.92 -4.75
C ALA A 200 17.62 -11.06 -4.56
N GLY A 201 18.21 -12.02 -5.28
CA GLY A 201 19.59 -12.45 -5.07
C GLY A 201 20.17 -13.30 -6.20
N GLU A 202 19.37 -14.07 -6.95
CA GLU A 202 19.91 -14.87 -8.07
C GLU A 202 18.97 -14.88 -9.28
N MET A 203 18.82 -13.72 -9.93
CA MET A 203 18.49 -13.69 -11.35
C MET A 203 19.64 -13.04 -12.09
N SER A 204 20.48 -13.88 -12.72
CA SER A 204 21.46 -13.38 -13.69
C SER A 204 20.75 -12.64 -14.80
N GLU A 205 21.33 -11.52 -15.24
CA GLU A 205 20.84 -10.53 -16.24
C GLU A 205 20.46 -11.06 -17.63
N ALA A 206 20.18 -12.35 -17.80
CA ALA A 206 19.96 -12.99 -19.09
C ALA A 206 18.78 -13.96 -19.07
N GLU A 207 17.58 -13.47 -18.74
CA GLU A 207 16.30 -14.07 -19.19
C GLU A 207 15.12 -13.11 -18.94
N ALA A 208 15.31 -11.83 -19.27
CA ALA A 208 14.19 -10.93 -19.49
C ALA A 208 13.49 -11.34 -20.80
N THR A 209 12.31 -11.95 -20.68
CA THR A 209 11.30 -12.02 -21.76
C THR A 209 9.95 -11.54 -21.21
N PRO A 210 9.12 -10.92 -22.07
CA PRO A 210 8.48 -9.63 -21.84
C PRO A 210 7.11 -9.74 -21.15
N GLU A 211 6.69 -8.64 -20.51
CA GLU A 211 5.35 -8.42 -19.95
C GLU A 211 4.97 -9.33 -18.78
N ALA A 212 5.67 -9.17 -17.65
CA ALA A 212 4.97 -9.34 -16.38
C ALA A 212 3.77 -8.40 -16.42
N VAL A 213 2.56 -8.97 -16.34
CA VAL A 213 1.30 -8.24 -16.32
C VAL A 213 1.40 -7.19 -15.22
N VAL A 214 1.70 -5.95 -15.60
CA VAL A 214 1.48 -4.81 -14.72
C VAL A 214 -0.03 -4.76 -14.62
N ALA A 215 -0.60 -5.22 -13.49
CA ALA A 215 -2.00 -4.96 -13.22
C ALA A 215 -2.18 -3.45 -13.40
N ALA A 216 -2.99 -3.04 -14.37
CA ALA A 216 -3.17 -1.63 -14.66
C ALA A 216 -3.96 -1.02 -13.49
N TRP A 217 -3.25 -0.49 -12.50
CA TRP A 217 -3.83 0.38 -11.49
C TRP A 217 -4.14 1.76 -12.13
N PRO A 218 -5.11 2.50 -11.60
CA PRO A 218 -5.35 3.88 -12.04
C PRO A 218 -4.05 4.69 -11.93
N GLU A 219 -3.70 5.50 -12.94
CA GLU A 219 -2.51 6.37 -12.90
C GLU A 219 -2.53 7.30 -11.66
N ALA A 220 -3.72 7.69 -11.21
CA ALA A 220 -3.89 8.49 -10.00
C ALA A 220 -3.41 7.78 -8.71
N CYS A 221 -3.30 6.45 -8.75
CA CYS A 221 -2.83 5.61 -7.66
C CYS A 221 -1.33 5.26 -7.76
N GLU A 222 -0.62 5.71 -8.80
CA GLU A 222 0.81 5.45 -8.93
C GLU A 222 1.59 6.09 -7.77
N GLY A 223 2.36 5.26 -7.07
CA GLY A 223 3.11 5.68 -5.88
C GLY A 223 3.34 4.55 -4.89
N VAL A 224 4.01 4.87 -3.79
CA VAL A 224 4.15 3.98 -2.64
C VAL A 224 3.07 4.32 -1.62
N HIS A 225 2.32 3.30 -1.19
CA HIS A 225 1.26 3.43 -0.19
C HIS A 225 1.58 2.58 1.02
N VAL A 226 1.35 3.12 2.21
CA VAL A 226 1.40 2.36 3.45
C VAL A 226 -0.01 2.27 4.01
N LEU A 227 -0.46 1.04 4.22
CA LEU A 227 -1.83 0.68 4.57
C LEU A 227 -1.84 -0.09 5.88
N ASP A 228 -2.92 0.08 6.64
CA ASP A 228 -3.15 -0.57 7.92
C ASP A 228 -1.91 -0.53 8.85
N ALA A 229 -1.23 0.62 8.89
CA ALA A 229 -0.07 0.78 9.74
C ALA A 229 -0.49 0.77 11.22
N TRP A 230 0.19 -0.02 12.05
CA TRP A 230 -0.08 -0.04 13.49
C TRP A 230 1.15 -0.45 14.31
N ALA A 231 1.17 -0.07 15.59
CA ALA A 231 2.22 -0.45 16.52
C ALA A 231 1.69 -1.27 17.69
N ARG A 232 2.48 -2.23 18.16
CA ARG A 232 2.12 -3.05 19.31
C ARG A 232 2.27 -2.26 20.63
N PRO A 233 1.37 -2.42 21.62
CA PRO A 233 1.57 -1.82 22.93
C PRO A 233 2.79 -2.41 23.65
N ALA A 234 3.47 -1.58 24.42
CA ALA A 234 4.60 -1.97 25.26
C ALA A 234 4.49 -1.25 26.61
N GLY A 235 4.13 -2.02 27.63
CA GLY A 235 3.92 -1.50 28.99
C GLY A 235 5.22 -1.19 29.73
N ALA A 236 5.08 -0.68 30.95
CA ALA A 236 6.22 -0.34 31.80
C ALA A 236 7.19 -1.53 32.00
N GLY A 237 8.46 -1.32 31.70
CA GLY A 237 9.51 -2.35 31.77
C GLY A 237 9.69 -3.18 30.49
N MET A 238 8.90 -2.93 29.44
CA MET A 238 9.12 -3.47 28.10
C MET A 238 9.89 -2.42 27.29
N PRO A 239 11.21 -2.59 27.07
CA PRO A 239 12.03 -1.54 26.46
C PRO A 239 11.81 -1.41 24.95
N ASN A 240 11.12 -2.36 24.31
CA ASN A 240 11.02 -2.43 22.86
C ASN A 240 9.57 -2.69 22.42
N SER A 241 9.24 -2.23 21.21
CA SER A 241 8.01 -2.57 20.50
C SER A 241 8.29 -2.77 19.01
N ALA A 242 7.26 -3.05 18.21
CA ALA A 242 7.34 -3.14 16.76
C ALA A 242 6.11 -2.51 16.11
N ALA A 243 6.31 -1.98 14.91
CA ALA A 243 5.26 -1.50 14.00
C ALA A 243 5.17 -2.37 12.75
N TYR A 244 3.96 -2.45 12.23
CA TYR A 244 3.48 -3.37 11.20
C TYR A 244 2.59 -2.62 10.21
N GLY A 245 2.24 -3.27 9.11
CA GLY A 245 1.39 -2.72 8.04
C GLY A 245 1.72 -3.33 6.68
N LEU A 246 1.00 -2.91 5.66
CA LEU A 246 1.23 -3.32 4.28
C LEU A 246 1.84 -2.16 3.49
N VAL A 247 2.99 -2.38 2.87
CA VAL A 247 3.57 -1.45 1.92
C VAL A 247 3.23 -1.91 0.51
N VAL A 248 2.61 -1.04 -0.28
CA VAL A 248 2.20 -1.28 -1.66
C VAL A 248 3.00 -0.38 -2.58
N ASN A 249 3.69 -0.95 -3.55
CA ASN A 249 4.44 -0.22 -4.56
C ASN A 249 3.70 -0.28 -5.89
N LEU A 250 2.94 0.78 -6.20
CA LEU A 250 2.26 0.96 -7.49
C LEU A 250 3.10 1.77 -8.47
N THR A 251 4.43 1.65 -8.40
CA THR A 251 5.35 2.27 -9.36
C THR A 251 5.92 1.21 -10.32
N PRO A 252 6.42 1.60 -11.50
CA PRO A 252 7.06 0.67 -12.43
C PRO A 252 8.50 0.28 -12.03
N PHE A 253 8.98 0.72 -10.85
CA PHE A 253 10.33 0.46 -10.36
C PHE A 253 10.29 -0.24 -9.00
N GLU A 254 11.36 -0.97 -8.68
CA GLU A 254 11.53 -1.53 -7.34
C GLU A 254 11.75 -0.41 -6.32
N GLU A 255 11.11 -0.54 -5.15
CA GLU A 255 11.37 0.29 -3.99
C GLU A 255 11.99 -0.53 -2.85
N ARG A 256 12.65 0.18 -1.94
CA ARG A 256 13.17 -0.38 -0.69
C ARG A 256 12.88 0.56 0.44
N ILE A 257 12.37 0.03 1.55
CA ILE A 257 12.41 0.73 2.83
C ILE A 257 13.86 0.64 3.30
N VAL A 258 14.59 1.76 3.28
CA VAL A 258 16.02 1.80 3.60
C VAL A 258 16.29 2.25 5.02
N ALA A 259 15.37 2.99 5.62
CA ALA A 259 15.43 3.41 7.02
C ALA A 259 14.02 3.65 7.59
N ALA A 260 13.95 3.74 8.90
CA ALA A 260 12.77 4.19 9.62
C ALA A 260 13.20 5.06 10.82
N ALA A 261 12.36 6.00 11.22
CA ALA A 261 12.64 6.93 12.31
C ALA A 261 11.38 7.24 13.11
N SER A 262 11.54 7.39 14.43
CA SER A 262 10.51 7.82 15.36
C SER A 262 11.17 8.45 16.58
N ASP A 263 10.55 9.46 17.18
CA ASP A 263 10.99 10.08 18.43
C ASP A 263 10.56 9.29 19.68
N ALA A 264 9.72 8.27 19.52
CA ALA A 264 9.27 7.42 20.63
C ALA A 264 10.34 6.44 21.13
N ALA A 265 11.41 6.21 20.36
CA ALA A 265 12.43 5.21 20.67
C ALA A 265 13.86 5.75 20.46
N MET A 266 14.83 5.16 21.17
CA MET A 266 16.24 5.48 21.01
C MET A 266 16.81 5.06 19.65
N ALA A 267 16.30 3.98 19.08
CA ALA A 267 16.64 3.52 17.75
C ALA A 267 15.42 2.86 17.09
N VAL A 268 15.36 2.99 15.76
CA VAL A 268 14.36 2.34 14.92
C VAL A 268 15.12 1.58 13.83
N GLU A 269 14.80 0.29 13.69
CA GLU A 269 15.50 -0.61 12.77
C GLU A 269 14.49 -1.42 11.95
N LEU A 270 14.90 -1.90 10.78
CA LEU A 270 14.10 -2.81 9.95
C LEU A 270 14.52 -4.24 10.27
N HIS A 271 13.58 -5.08 10.70
CA HIS A 271 13.86 -6.42 11.20
C HIS A 271 13.03 -7.48 10.47
N GLU A 272 13.54 -8.70 10.49
CA GLU A 272 12.87 -9.91 10.05
C GLU A 272 12.94 -10.97 11.15
N MET A 273 12.09 -11.98 11.03
CA MET A 273 12.12 -13.17 11.88
C MET A 273 12.46 -14.37 11.01
N THR A 274 13.54 -15.07 11.33
CA THR A 274 14.03 -16.24 10.57
C THR A 274 14.30 -17.41 11.52
N LEU A 275 14.08 -18.63 11.07
CA LEU A 275 14.54 -19.82 11.80
C LEU A 275 16.06 -19.92 11.70
N ASP A 276 16.73 -20.16 12.82
CA ASP A 276 18.13 -20.58 12.80
C ASP A 276 18.28 -22.08 12.53
N ASP A 277 19.52 -22.55 12.39
CA ASP A 277 19.85 -23.96 12.11
C ASP A 277 19.32 -24.97 13.16
N ASN A 278 18.78 -24.50 14.29
CA ASN A 278 18.18 -25.33 15.34
C ASN A 278 16.66 -25.14 15.45
N ASP A 279 16.02 -24.64 14.39
CA ASP A 279 14.59 -24.35 14.32
C ASP A 279 14.12 -23.34 15.39
N VAL A 280 15.01 -22.44 15.82
CA VAL A 280 14.66 -21.37 16.77
C VAL A 280 14.41 -20.07 16.01
N MET A 281 13.22 -19.50 16.18
CA MET A 281 12.89 -18.19 15.62
C MET A 281 13.79 -17.10 16.20
N ARG A 282 14.50 -16.40 15.32
CA ARG A 282 15.38 -15.28 15.66
C ARG A 282 15.00 -14.03 14.91
N MET A 283 14.95 -12.95 15.67
CA MET A 283 14.83 -11.60 15.15
C MET A 283 16.20 -11.12 14.67
N ARG A 284 16.27 -10.54 13.46
CA ARG A 284 17.50 -10.02 12.86
C ARG A 284 17.24 -8.72 12.11
N PRO A 285 18.18 -7.76 12.12
CA PRO A 285 18.12 -6.61 11.23
C PRO A 285 18.20 -7.03 9.76
N VAL A 286 17.43 -6.36 8.90
CA VAL A 286 17.45 -6.55 7.45
C VAL A 286 18.52 -5.61 6.86
N GLU A 287 19.71 -6.15 6.62
CA GLU A 287 20.78 -5.40 5.96
C GLU A 287 20.39 -5.07 4.51
N GLY A 288 20.51 -3.80 4.11
CA GLY A 288 20.14 -3.34 2.76
C GLY A 288 18.65 -3.01 2.57
N GLY A 289 17.86 -3.03 3.65
CA GLY A 289 16.47 -2.59 3.66
C GLY A 289 15.48 -3.65 3.15
N ILE A 290 14.19 -3.43 3.41
CA ILE A 290 13.13 -4.36 2.98
C ILE A 290 12.67 -3.99 1.57
N ARG A 291 12.72 -4.97 0.67
CA ARG A 291 12.39 -4.82 -0.74
C ARG A 291 10.88 -4.81 -0.97
N VAL A 292 10.43 -3.91 -1.85
CA VAL A 292 9.07 -3.83 -2.35
C VAL A 292 9.10 -3.86 -3.89
N PRO A 293 8.82 -5.00 -4.54
CA PRO A 293 8.88 -5.12 -5.99
C PRO A 293 8.01 -4.08 -6.72
N ALA A 294 8.35 -3.73 -7.96
CA ALA A 294 7.46 -2.95 -8.83
C ALA A 294 6.10 -3.64 -8.98
N GLY A 295 5.00 -2.92 -8.73
CA GLY A 295 3.65 -3.49 -8.68
C GLY A 295 3.40 -4.51 -7.57
N GLY A 296 4.34 -4.63 -6.63
CA GLY A 296 4.33 -5.61 -5.57
C GLY A 296 4.00 -4.99 -4.21
N VAL A 297 4.07 -5.83 -3.20
CA VAL A 297 3.85 -5.44 -1.80
C VAL A 297 4.95 -6.00 -0.90
N ALA A 298 5.10 -5.41 0.27
CA ALA A 298 5.83 -5.98 1.39
C ALA A 298 4.92 -5.96 2.63
N LEU A 299 4.67 -7.15 3.19
CA LEU A 299 3.85 -7.30 4.38
C LEU A 299 4.73 -7.24 5.63
N LEU A 300 4.51 -6.23 6.45
CA LEU A 300 5.13 -6.10 7.76
C LEU A 300 4.15 -6.66 8.80
N GLN A 301 4.48 -7.81 9.40
CA GLN A 301 3.57 -8.53 10.29
C GLN A 301 4.31 -9.23 11.44
N PRO A 302 3.61 -9.53 12.56
CA PRO A 302 4.18 -10.34 13.63
C PRO A 302 4.72 -11.67 13.10
N GLY A 303 5.96 -12.00 13.45
CA GLY A 303 6.62 -13.23 12.99
C GLY A 303 7.24 -13.15 11.59
N GLY A 304 7.19 -11.99 10.92
CA GLY A 304 7.87 -11.74 9.65
C GLY A 304 8.68 -10.43 9.66
N LEU A 305 8.62 -9.68 8.56
CA LEU A 305 9.20 -8.33 8.46
C LEU A 305 8.49 -7.36 9.41
N HIS A 306 9.22 -6.43 10.02
CA HIS A 306 8.65 -5.41 10.89
C HIS A 306 9.60 -4.23 11.11
N VAL A 307 9.04 -3.10 11.56
CA VAL A 307 9.83 -1.95 12.03
C VAL A 307 10.02 -2.10 13.53
N MET A 308 11.24 -2.33 13.98
CA MET A 308 11.58 -2.54 15.38
C MET A 308 11.86 -1.20 16.07
N LEU A 309 11.16 -0.94 17.18
CA LEU A 309 11.40 0.20 18.07
C LEU A 309 12.22 -0.26 19.28
N ILE A 310 13.45 0.25 19.40
CA ILE A 310 14.42 -0.18 20.42
C ILE A 310 14.63 0.94 21.44
N GLY A 311 14.45 0.62 22.72
CA GLY A 311 14.63 1.58 23.81
C GLY A 311 13.58 2.67 23.78
N LEU A 312 12.32 2.30 24.01
CA LEU A 312 11.21 3.24 24.13
C LEU A 312 11.48 4.29 25.22
N ASN A 313 11.25 5.55 24.88
CA ASN A 313 11.43 6.69 25.80
C ASN A 313 10.34 6.72 26.89
N GLU A 314 9.12 6.32 26.51
CA GLU A 314 7.95 6.17 27.38
C GLU A 314 7.18 4.89 27.00
N PRO A 315 6.36 4.30 27.90
CA PRO A 315 5.49 3.19 27.53
C PRO A 315 4.57 3.55 26.36
N LEU A 316 4.36 2.61 25.44
CA LEU A 316 3.49 2.78 24.28
C LEU A 316 2.13 2.11 24.58
N MET A 317 1.08 2.90 24.79
CA MET A 317 -0.21 2.41 25.29
C MET A 317 -1.25 2.27 24.16
N ALA A 318 -2.09 1.24 24.23
CA ALA A 318 -3.17 1.06 23.27
C ALA A 318 -4.11 2.29 23.24
N GLY A 319 -4.49 2.71 22.03
CA GLY A 319 -5.27 3.92 21.76
C GLY A 319 -4.43 5.17 21.53
N GLU A 320 -3.11 5.13 21.75
CA GLU A 320 -2.20 6.22 21.38
C GLU A 320 -1.87 6.20 19.88
N THR A 321 -1.18 7.22 19.41
CA THR A 321 -0.67 7.32 18.04
C THR A 321 0.82 7.67 18.08
N LEU A 322 1.59 6.94 17.28
CA LEU A 322 3.03 7.03 17.16
C LEU A 322 3.38 7.73 15.84
N ASP A 323 4.24 8.74 15.90
CA ASP A 323 4.86 9.32 14.70
C ASP A 323 5.97 8.39 14.21
N LEU A 324 5.82 7.87 12.99
CA LEU A 324 6.82 7.03 12.33
C LEU A 324 7.09 7.58 10.94
N THR A 325 8.36 7.68 10.54
CA THR A 325 8.74 8.00 9.17
C THR A 325 9.43 6.79 8.55
N LEU A 326 8.99 6.37 7.36
CA LEU A 326 9.71 5.40 6.53
C LEU A 326 10.47 6.13 5.44
N GLU A 327 11.73 5.75 5.20
CA GLU A 327 12.52 6.26 4.08
C GLU A 327 12.56 5.22 2.97
N PHE A 328 12.08 5.60 1.79
CA PHE A 328 12.12 4.79 0.58
C PHE A 328 13.28 5.19 -0.33
N SER A 329 13.85 4.20 -1.01
CA SER A 329 15.00 4.39 -1.91
C SER A 329 14.79 5.43 -3.02
N HIS A 330 13.57 5.55 -3.56
CA HIS A 330 13.26 6.55 -4.59
C HIS A 330 12.14 7.50 -4.16
N ALA A 331 11.09 7.00 -3.51
CA ALA A 331 9.97 7.82 -3.04
C ALA A 331 10.34 8.77 -1.88
N GLY A 332 11.47 8.55 -1.19
CA GLY A 332 11.94 9.40 -0.10
C GLY A 332 11.17 9.18 1.21
N GLU A 333 11.11 10.21 2.06
CA GLU A 333 10.49 10.14 3.38
C GLU A 333 8.95 10.14 3.30
N THR A 334 8.34 9.14 3.94
CA THR A 334 6.88 9.02 4.12
C THR A 334 6.56 9.09 5.61
N PRO A 335 6.05 10.23 6.12
CA PRO A 335 5.59 10.33 7.49
C PRO A 335 4.25 9.61 7.67
N LEU A 336 4.09 8.91 8.79
CA LEU A 336 2.95 8.08 9.13
C LEU A 336 2.47 8.38 10.55
N GLN A 337 1.16 8.42 10.71
CA GLN A 337 0.47 8.39 12.00
C GLN A 337 0.10 6.94 12.29
N VAL A 338 0.82 6.29 13.20
CA VAL A 338 0.71 4.85 13.46
C VAL A 338 -0.10 4.62 14.74
N PRO A 339 -1.37 4.21 14.67
CA PRO A 339 -2.15 3.88 15.86
C PRO A 339 -1.53 2.71 16.63
N VAL A 340 -1.53 2.83 17.95
CA VAL A 340 -1.13 1.76 18.86
C VAL A 340 -2.37 0.94 19.19
N ARG A 341 -2.40 -0.33 18.79
CA ARG A 341 -3.53 -1.22 19.05
C ARG A 341 -3.04 -2.60 19.45
N GLU A 342 -3.82 -3.28 20.29
CA GLU A 342 -3.55 -4.70 20.56
C GLU A 342 -3.52 -5.47 19.24
N PRO A 343 -2.63 -6.46 19.09
CA PRO A 343 -2.71 -7.35 17.95
C PRO A 343 -4.12 -7.92 17.89
N GLU A 344 -4.75 -7.82 16.73
CA GLU A 344 -5.95 -8.61 16.48
C GLU A 344 -5.51 -10.07 16.64
N GLU A 345 -6.14 -10.79 17.57
CA GLU A 345 -5.90 -12.23 17.62
C GLU A 345 -6.28 -12.75 16.24
N PRO A 346 -5.41 -13.53 15.56
CA PRO A 346 -5.86 -14.23 14.37
C PRO A 346 -7.14 -14.93 14.80
N MET A 347 -8.21 -14.83 14.00
CA MET A 347 -9.46 -15.54 14.24
C MET A 347 -9.20 -17.06 14.13
N MET A 348 -8.43 -17.63 15.05
CA MET A 348 -8.68 -18.95 15.55
C MET A 348 -9.98 -18.79 16.30
N ASP A 349 -11.07 -19.22 15.69
CA ASP A 349 -12.31 -19.56 16.38
C ASP A 349 -11.92 -20.49 17.55
N MET A 350 -11.70 -19.88 18.71
CA MET A 350 -11.56 -20.53 19.98
C MET A 350 -12.94 -21.07 20.30
N GLY A 351 -13.22 -22.25 19.75
CA GLY A 351 -14.28 -23.14 20.20
C GLY A 351 -14.11 -23.34 21.69
N ALA A 352 -14.78 -22.49 22.47
CA ALA A 352 -14.79 -22.54 23.90
C ALA A 352 -15.38 -23.88 24.34
N SER A 353 -14.50 -24.78 24.75
CA SER A 353 -14.84 -25.95 25.54
C SER A 353 -15.39 -25.49 26.89
N GLY A 354 -16.69 -25.22 26.94
CA GLY A 354 -17.43 -25.01 28.17
C GLY A 354 -18.06 -26.32 28.64
N HIS A 355 -17.28 -27.16 29.33
CA HIS A 355 -17.85 -28.13 30.26
C HIS A 355 -18.39 -27.38 31.47
N HIS A 356 -19.69 -27.52 31.76
CA HIS A 356 -20.22 -27.92 33.07
C HIS A 356 -21.72 -28.21 33.02
#